data_AF-A0A7S3HQA0-F1
#
_entry.id   AF-A0A7S3HQA0-F1
#
_cell.length_a   1.000
_cell.length_b   1.000
_cell.length_c   1.000
_cell.angle_alpha   90.00
_cell.angle_beta   90.00
_cell.angle_gamma   90.00
#
_symmetry.space_group_name_H-M   'P 1'
#
loop_
_entity.id
_entity.type
_entity.pdbx_description
1 polymer ?
#
loop_
_entity_poly.entity_id
_entity_poly.type
_entity_poly.pdbx_seq_one_letter_code
_entity_poly.pdbx_strand_id
1 'polypeptide(L)'
;ARSINVPTAIPEIKLQLRELGHPITLFGEDHADRRERLREVIARLELDQEQLDKLQAIINQNPLQPAAPSAPGAAGPTITTQDKVQKEVFYSPATEAMIAARKEIATYSFAKSQQRLNNTRRIRETEELENEENKAVHELYTHSKDLTLNASQVGDDRPITTVRYSPDGNFVCSGSLSGVVKVWDSTSLANKAVLRGTLDRITAVSWHPEARFDRDGPMLLAASSAEGCVHIYDFKKFADQD
;
A
#
# COMPACT_ATOMS: atom_id res chain seq x y z
N ALA A 1 -18.38 -29.27 9.90
CA ALA A 1 -17.05 -29.02 10.48
C ALA A 1 -16.63 -30.27 11.25
N ARG A 2 -15.50 -30.89 10.92
CA ARG A 2 -14.96 -32.01 11.72
C ARG A 2 -14.64 -31.48 13.12
N SER A 3 -15.16 -32.13 14.15
CA SER A 3 -14.89 -31.75 15.54
C SER A 3 -13.50 -32.26 15.94
N ILE A 4 -12.47 -31.43 15.77
CA ILE A 4 -11.12 -31.75 16.25
C ILE A 4 -11.12 -31.58 17.77
N ASN A 5 -10.87 -32.69 18.46
CA ASN A 5 -10.82 -32.76 19.91
C ASN A 5 -9.47 -32.20 20.39
N VAL A 6 -9.51 -31.00 20.97
CA VAL A 6 -8.34 -30.36 21.56
C VAL A 6 -8.50 -30.32 23.08
N PRO A 7 -7.45 -30.69 23.85
CA PRO A 7 -7.46 -30.62 25.30
C PRO A 7 -7.92 -29.26 25.83
N THR A 8 -8.55 -29.26 27.00
CA THR A 8 -8.96 -28.03 27.70
C THR A 8 -7.92 -27.60 28.74
N ALA A 9 -7.08 -28.53 29.21
CA ALA A 9 -6.04 -28.25 30.18
C ALA A 9 -4.88 -27.45 29.57
N ILE A 10 -4.60 -26.29 30.16
CA ILE A 10 -3.52 -25.38 29.76
C ILE A 10 -2.14 -26.06 29.64
N PRO A 11 -1.68 -26.90 30.60
CA PRO A 11 -0.36 -27.52 30.50
C PRO A 11 -0.26 -28.49 29.31
N GLU A 12 -1.34 -29.21 28.99
CA GLU A 12 -1.40 -30.15 27.87
C GLU A 12 -1.32 -29.43 26.52
N ILE A 13 -2.05 -28.32 26.37
CA ILE A 13 -2.01 -27.47 25.16
C ILE A 13 -0.58 -26.97 24.90
N LYS A 14 0.11 -26.49 25.94
CA LYS A 14 1.49 -25.99 25.84
C LYS A 14 2.48 -27.09 25.46
N LEU A 15 2.30 -28.29 26.01
CA LEU A 15 3.12 -29.46 25.72
C LEU A 15 2.94 -29.89 24.26
N GLN A 16 1.70 -29.99 23.77
CA GLN A 16 1.41 -30.37 22.39
C GLN A 16 1.95 -29.35 21.38
N LEU A 17 1.80 -28.05 21.65
CA LEU A 17 2.40 -27.01 20.79
C LEU A 17 3.93 -27.13 20.73
N ARG A 18 4.57 -27.49 21.84
CA ARG A 18 6.01 -27.71 21.91
C ARG A 18 6.45 -28.95 21.14
N GLU A 19 5.71 -30.05 21.25
CA GLU A 19 5.97 -31.28 20.49
C GLU A 19 5.84 -31.07 18.98
N LEU A 20 4.88 -30.23 18.57
CA LEU A 20 4.68 -29.83 17.17
C LEU A 20 5.67 -28.75 16.71
N GLY A 21 6.63 -28.34 17.54
CA GLY A 21 7.64 -27.34 17.18
C GLY A 21 7.13 -25.91 17.05
N HIS A 22 5.93 -25.61 17.55
CA HIS A 22 5.35 -24.28 17.53
C HIS A 22 5.65 -23.50 18.82
N PRO A 23 5.71 -22.15 18.76
CA PRO A 23 5.84 -21.31 19.96
C PRO A 23 4.76 -21.61 21.00
N ILE A 24 5.17 -21.78 22.26
CA ILE A 24 4.30 -22.18 23.37
C ILE A 24 3.26 -21.09 23.68
N THR A 25 3.64 -19.82 23.58
CA THR A 25 2.78 -18.65 23.79
C THR A 25 3.17 -17.52 22.85
N LEU A 26 2.21 -16.86 22.21
CA LEU A 26 2.43 -15.63 21.43
C LEU A 26 2.15 -14.38 22.28
N PHE A 27 2.68 -13.24 21.87
CA PHE A 27 2.46 -11.95 22.56
C PHE A 27 0.97 -11.55 22.45
N GLY A 28 0.33 -11.30 23.59
CA GLY A 28 -1.09 -10.94 23.65
C GLY A 28 -2.08 -12.10 23.50
N GLU A 29 -1.60 -13.35 23.42
CA GLU A 29 -2.45 -14.55 23.23
C GLU A 29 -3.07 -15.02 24.55
N ASP A 30 -4.41 -15.07 24.60
CA ASP A 30 -5.15 -15.58 25.75
C ASP A 30 -5.20 -17.12 25.80
N HIS A 31 -5.95 -17.70 26.74
CA HIS A 31 -6.05 -19.17 26.85
C HIS A 31 -6.95 -19.81 25.77
N ALA A 32 -7.97 -19.09 25.30
CA ALA A 32 -8.89 -19.58 24.27
C ALA A 32 -8.24 -19.53 22.89
N ASP A 33 -7.56 -18.43 22.58
CA ASP A 33 -6.80 -18.20 21.34
C ASP A 33 -5.71 -19.26 21.16
N ARG A 34 -5.00 -19.59 22.24
CA ARG A 34 -3.97 -20.64 22.21
C ARG A 34 -4.53 -22.01 21.89
N ARG A 35 -5.71 -22.32 22.43
CA ARG A 35 -6.41 -23.58 22.17
C ARG A 35 -6.90 -23.65 20.73
N GLU A 36 -7.41 -22.53 20.21
CA GLU A 36 -7.86 -22.45 18.82
C GLU A 36 -6.69 -22.54 17.84
N ARG A 37 -5.54 -21.91 18.15
CA ARG A 37 -4.32 -22.08 17.36
C ARG A 37 -3.85 -23.53 17.32
N LEU A 38 -3.85 -24.22 18.46
CA LEU A 38 -3.52 -25.65 18.49
C LEU A 38 -4.49 -26.46 17.62
N ARG A 39 -5.79 -26.13 17.66
CA ARG A 39 -6.80 -26.75 16.78
C ARG A 39 -6.48 -26.54 15.30
N GLU A 40 -6.13 -25.31 14.90
CA GLU A 40 -5.78 -25.00 13.52
C GLU A 40 -4.52 -25.73 13.05
N VAL A 41 -3.50 -25.83 13.91
CA VAL A 41 -2.27 -26.56 13.60
C VAL A 41 -2.54 -28.04 13.37
N ILE A 42 -3.31 -28.68 14.26
CA ILE A 42 -3.69 -30.09 14.10
C ILE A 42 -4.53 -30.29 12.84
N ALA A 43 -5.48 -29.40 12.56
CA ALA A 43 -6.33 -29.47 11.36
C ALA A 43 -5.51 -29.44 10.07
N ARG A 44 -4.46 -28.60 10.02
CA ARG A 44 -3.57 -28.52 8.86
C ARG A 44 -2.74 -29.79 8.67
N LEU A 45 -2.21 -30.33 9.76
CA LEU A 45 -1.40 -31.56 9.73
C LEU A 45 -2.22 -32.78 9.31
N GLU A 46 -3.47 -32.90 9.77
CA GLU A 46 -4.38 -33.97 9.34
C GLU A 46 -4.69 -33.89 7.84
N LEU A 47 -4.87 -32.68 7.30
CA LEU A 47 -5.10 -32.49 5.88
C LEU A 47 -3.90 -32.94 5.04
N ASP A 48 -2.69 -32.58 5.47
CA ASP A 48 -1.45 -32.96 4.80
C ASP A 48 -1.21 -34.48 4.87
N GLN A 49 -1.52 -35.12 6.00
CA GLN A 49 -1.47 -36.59 6.12
C GLN A 49 -2.47 -37.28 5.20
N GLU A 50 -3.72 -36.81 5.11
CA GLU A 50 -4.69 -37.37 4.16
C GLU A 50 -4.24 -37.22 2.69
N GLN A 51 -3.55 -36.12 2.37
CA GLN A 51 -2.96 -35.95 1.04
C GLN A 51 -1.83 -36.94 0.80
N LEU A 52 -0.96 -37.14 1.78
CA LEU A 52 0.12 -38.14 1.75
C LEU A 52 -0.41 -39.56 1.60
N ASP A 53 -1.46 -39.93 2.35
CA ASP A 53 -2.09 -41.25 2.27
C ASP A 53 -2.75 -41.48 0.92
N LYS A 54 -3.41 -40.47 0.35
CA LYS A 54 -3.96 -40.53 -1.02
C LYS A 54 -2.85 -40.71 -2.06
N LEU A 55 -1.73 -39.99 -1.91
CA LEU A 55 -0.57 -40.15 -2.81
C LEU A 55 0.07 -41.53 -2.66
N GLN A 56 0.23 -42.04 -1.45
CA GLN A 56 0.76 -43.40 -1.20
C GLN A 56 -0.18 -44.48 -1.73
N ALA A 57 -1.50 -44.31 -1.61
CA ALA A 57 -2.47 -45.24 -2.20
C ALA A 57 -2.39 -45.26 -3.74
N ILE A 58 -2.19 -44.10 -4.38
CA ILE A 58 -1.99 -44.02 -5.83
C ILE A 58 -0.69 -44.72 -6.24
N ILE A 59 0.40 -44.51 -5.49
CA ILE A 59 1.69 -45.16 -5.75
C ILE A 59 1.57 -46.69 -5.60
N ASN A 60 0.85 -47.17 -4.59
CA ASN A 60 0.69 -48.60 -4.33
C ASN A 60 -0.30 -49.29 -5.28
N GLN A 61 -1.25 -48.55 -5.88
CA GLN A 61 -2.16 -49.09 -6.90
C GLN A 61 -1.50 -49.33 -8.26
N ASN A 62 -0.35 -48.70 -8.52
CA ASN A 62 0.47 -48.95 -9.70
C ASN A 62 1.83 -49.50 -9.28
N PRO A 63 1.94 -50.80 -8.92
CA PRO A 63 3.25 -51.42 -8.78
C PRO A 63 3.93 -51.34 -10.15
N LEU A 64 4.99 -50.53 -10.22
CA LEU A 64 5.80 -50.33 -11.42
C LEU A 64 6.20 -51.70 -12.01
N GLN A 65 5.47 -52.16 -13.02
CA GLN A 65 6.03 -53.13 -13.96
C GLN A 65 7.16 -52.40 -14.70
N PRO A 66 8.37 -52.97 -14.79
CA PRO A 66 9.43 -52.35 -15.59
C PRO A 66 8.99 -52.40 -17.06
N ALA A 67 8.50 -51.27 -17.56
CA ALA A 67 8.07 -51.16 -18.95
C ALA A 67 9.29 -51.09 -19.87
N ALA A 68 9.28 -52.00 -20.85
CA ALA A 68 10.26 -52.14 -21.93
C ALA A 68 10.37 -50.88 -22.81
N PRO A 69 11.48 -50.70 -23.56
CA PRO A 69 11.72 -49.49 -24.33
C PRO A 69 11.01 -49.53 -25.68
N SER A 70 10.04 -48.62 -25.89
CA SER A 70 9.45 -48.29 -27.20
C SER A 70 8.44 -47.15 -27.01
N ALA A 71 8.28 -46.13 -27.85
CA ALA A 71 8.90 -45.64 -29.07
C ALA A 71 8.49 -44.14 -29.20
N PRO A 72 9.12 -43.32 -30.05
CA PRO A 72 8.92 -41.88 -30.06
C PRO A 72 7.69 -41.48 -30.91
N GLY A 73 6.79 -40.71 -30.32
CA GLY A 73 5.83 -39.88 -31.08
C GLY A 73 4.37 -40.23 -30.89
N ALA A 74 3.74 -39.66 -29.86
CA ALA A 74 2.39 -39.09 -29.88
C ALA A 74 1.99 -38.68 -28.46
N ALA A 75 2.18 -37.40 -28.11
CA ALA A 75 1.54 -36.80 -26.94
C ALA A 75 1.18 -35.34 -27.28
N GLY A 76 -0.11 -35.09 -27.49
CA GLY A 76 -0.67 -33.74 -27.38
C GLY A 76 -0.58 -33.25 -25.93
N PRO A 77 -0.64 -31.93 -25.68
CA PRO A 77 -0.37 -31.39 -24.35
C PRO A 77 -1.55 -31.71 -23.43
N THR A 78 -1.36 -32.70 -22.55
CA THR A 78 -2.22 -32.91 -21.39
C THR A 78 -1.94 -31.79 -20.40
N ILE A 79 -2.83 -30.79 -20.34
CA ILE A 79 -2.82 -29.76 -19.29
C ILE A 79 -3.29 -30.43 -18.00
N THR A 80 -2.36 -30.99 -17.25
CA THR A 80 -2.56 -31.44 -15.88
C THR A 80 -1.35 -31.05 -15.05
N THR A 81 -1.40 -29.85 -14.47
CA THR A 81 -0.85 -29.60 -13.13
C THR A 81 -1.36 -28.23 -12.70
N GLN A 82 -1.98 -28.18 -11.52
CA GLN A 82 -2.12 -26.93 -10.79
C GLN A 82 -0.70 -26.50 -10.42
N ASP A 83 -0.06 -25.75 -11.31
CA ASP A 83 1.20 -25.08 -11.04
C ASP A 83 0.95 -24.11 -9.88
N LYS A 84 1.33 -24.53 -8.67
CA LYS A 84 1.73 -23.59 -7.64
C LYS A 84 2.83 -22.77 -8.29
N VAL A 85 2.48 -21.59 -8.81
CA VAL A 85 3.45 -20.62 -9.33
C VAL A 85 4.39 -20.35 -8.18
N GLN A 86 5.54 -21.03 -8.16
CA GLN A 86 6.66 -20.65 -7.34
C GLN A 86 7.00 -19.25 -7.83
N LYS A 87 6.70 -18.22 -7.01
CA LYS A 87 7.14 -16.86 -7.28
C LYS A 87 8.66 -16.86 -7.16
N GLU A 88 9.34 -17.25 -8.23
CA GLU A 88 10.78 -17.10 -8.35
C GLU A 88 11.10 -15.62 -8.28
N VAL A 89 11.88 -15.23 -7.26
CA VAL A 89 12.35 -13.86 -7.11
C VAL A 89 13.57 -13.69 -8.00
N PHE A 90 13.37 -13.11 -9.18
CA PHE A 90 14.46 -12.78 -10.10
C PHE A 90 15.01 -11.37 -9.82
N TYR A 91 16.33 -11.22 -9.81
CA TYR A 91 17.01 -9.92 -9.64
C TYR A 91 17.57 -9.44 -10.97
N SER A 92 17.13 -8.26 -11.41
CA SER A 92 17.69 -7.59 -12.59
C SER A 92 18.79 -6.61 -12.17
N PRO A 93 19.95 -6.58 -12.86
CA PRO A 93 21.01 -5.62 -12.56
C PRO A 93 20.52 -4.18 -12.78
N ALA A 94 20.90 -3.29 -11.88
CA ALA A 94 20.52 -1.89 -11.91
C ALA A 94 21.44 -1.06 -12.82
N THR A 95 20.90 -0.04 -13.47
CA THR A 95 21.72 0.99 -14.14
C THR A 95 22.44 1.85 -13.11
N GLU A 96 23.60 2.40 -13.46
CA GLU A 96 24.40 3.24 -12.55
C GLU A 96 23.61 4.46 -12.06
N ALA A 97 22.83 5.10 -12.94
CA ALA A 97 21.93 6.20 -12.58
C ALA A 97 20.88 5.79 -11.53
N MET A 98 20.32 4.58 -11.62
CA MET A 98 19.38 4.08 -10.61
C MET A 98 20.07 3.79 -9.27
N ILE A 99 21.32 3.32 -9.29
CA ILE A 99 22.11 3.11 -8.07
C ILE A 99 22.40 4.46 -7.40
N ALA A 100 22.80 5.48 -8.17
CA ALA A 100 23.02 6.83 -7.66
C ALA A 100 21.75 7.43 -7.05
N ALA A 101 20.63 7.40 -7.78
CA ALA A 101 19.34 7.87 -7.28
C ALA A 101 18.89 7.13 -6.00
N ARG A 102 19.09 5.81 -5.93
CA ARG A 102 18.78 5.03 -4.71
C ARG A 102 19.65 5.44 -3.52
N LYS A 103 20.92 5.76 -3.74
CA LYS A 103 21.80 6.27 -2.67
C LYS A 103 21.28 7.62 -2.14
N GLU A 104 20.89 8.53 -3.01
CA GLU A 104 20.32 9.83 -2.63
C GLU A 104 18.99 9.69 -1.86
N ILE A 105 18.10 8.83 -2.34
CA ILE A 105 16.83 8.51 -1.66
C ILE A 105 17.12 7.92 -0.27
N ALA A 106 18.11 7.02 -0.15
CA ALA A 106 18.51 6.43 1.12
C ALA A 106 19.04 7.50 2.09
N THR A 107 19.97 8.37 1.65
CA THR A 107 20.53 9.42 2.51
C THR A 107 19.46 10.41 2.97
N TYR A 108 18.55 10.81 2.08
CA TYR A 108 17.43 11.70 2.42
C TYR A 108 16.47 11.02 3.41
N SER A 109 16.06 9.78 3.12
CA SER A 109 15.07 9.06 3.94
C SER A 109 15.59 8.68 5.32
N PHE A 110 16.88 8.35 5.46
CA PHE A 110 17.48 8.09 6.77
C PHE A 110 17.50 9.34 7.65
N ALA A 111 17.92 10.49 7.11
CA ALA A 111 17.91 11.74 7.85
C ALA A 111 16.49 12.14 8.29
N LYS A 112 15.50 12.05 7.39
CA LYS A 112 14.09 12.34 7.72
C LYS A 112 13.51 11.35 8.72
N SER A 113 13.84 10.07 8.62
CA SER A 113 13.38 9.05 9.55
C SER A 113 13.95 9.25 10.95
N GLN A 114 15.24 9.62 11.04
CA GLN A 114 15.87 9.98 12.31
C GLN A 114 15.20 11.21 12.93
N GLN A 115 14.97 12.27 12.15
CA GLN A 115 14.25 13.47 12.62
C GLN A 115 12.84 13.12 13.15
N ARG A 116 12.09 12.31 12.40
CA ARG A 116 10.74 11.87 12.80
C ARG A 116 10.78 11.10 14.11
N LEU A 117 11.68 10.13 14.25
CA LEU A 117 11.81 9.34 15.47
C LEU A 117 12.27 10.17 16.67
N ASN A 118 13.23 11.08 16.46
CA ASN A 118 13.69 11.98 17.50
C ASN A 118 12.56 12.91 17.97
N ASN A 119 11.76 13.46 17.05
CA ASN A 119 10.61 14.28 17.41
C ASN A 119 9.59 13.50 18.26
N THR A 120 9.24 12.29 17.84
CA THR A 120 8.33 11.42 18.61
C THR A 120 8.89 11.06 19.98
N ARG A 121 10.20 10.78 20.10
CA ARG A 121 10.83 10.53 21.40
C ARG A 121 10.75 11.78 22.30
N ARG A 122 11.08 12.94 21.75
CA ARG A 122 11.06 14.21 22.49
C ARG A 122 9.69 14.54 23.06
N ILE A 123 8.63 14.31 22.29
CA ILE A 123 7.25 14.55 22.75
C ILE A 123 6.88 13.59 23.88
N ARG A 124 7.31 12.32 23.81
CA ARG A 124 7.05 11.30 24.84
C ARG A 124 7.93 11.39 26.09
N GLU A 125 9.01 12.16 26.04
CA GLU A 125 9.94 12.31 27.17
C GLU A 125 9.36 13.19 28.29
N THR A 126 8.47 14.12 27.95
CA THR A 126 7.87 15.07 28.89
C THR A 126 6.36 15.01 28.83
N GLU A 127 5.72 14.79 29.98
CA GLU A 127 4.25 14.75 30.09
C GLU A 127 3.59 16.06 29.59
N GLU A 128 4.26 17.20 29.73
CA GLU A 128 3.77 18.50 29.23
C GLU A 128 3.57 18.51 27.70
N LEU A 129 4.58 18.09 26.94
CA LEU A 129 4.49 18.04 25.46
C LEU A 129 3.48 17.00 24.98
N GLU A 130 3.39 15.86 25.67
CA GLU A 130 2.40 14.83 25.36
C GLU A 130 0.98 15.35 25.61
N ASN A 131 0.75 16.07 26.71
CA ASN A 131 -0.53 16.69 27.01
C ASN A 131 -0.91 17.78 26.00
N GLU A 132 0.06 18.58 25.54
CA GLU A 132 -0.15 19.58 24.48
C GLU A 132 -0.54 18.92 23.14
N GLU A 133 0.14 17.85 22.73
CA GLU A 133 -0.21 17.09 21.53
C GLU A 133 -1.61 16.49 21.65
N ASN A 134 -1.91 15.85 22.78
CA ASN A 134 -3.23 15.26 23.03
C ASN A 134 -4.34 16.32 23.01
N LYS A 135 -4.08 17.50 23.56
CA LYS A 135 -5.01 18.64 23.51
C LYS A 135 -5.24 19.10 22.06
N ALA A 136 -4.18 19.25 21.27
CA ALA A 136 -4.30 19.64 19.86
C ALA A 136 -5.09 18.60 19.04
N VAL A 137 -4.85 17.30 19.28
CA VAL A 137 -5.61 16.21 18.64
C VAL A 137 -7.08 16.26 19.07
N HIS A 138 -7.36 16.50 20.35
CA HIS A 138 -8.74 16.62 20.84
C HIS A 138 -9.45 17.83 20.24
N GLU A 139 -8.78 18.96 20.12
CA GLU A 139 -9.29 20.16 19.45
C GLU A 139 -9.60 19.85 17.99
N LEU A 140 -8.68 19.24 17.24
CA LEU A 140 -8.93 18.85 15.84
C LEU A 140 -10.12 17.91 15.70
N TYR A 141 -10.24 16.90 16.56
CA TYR A 141 -11.39 15.99 16.54
C TYR A 141 -12.70 16.72 16.83
N THR A 142 -12.68 17.67 17.77
CA THR A 142 -13.85 18.49 18.10
C THR A 142 -14.28 19.34 16.91
N HIS A 143 -13.35 20.08 16.30
CA HIS A 143 -13.64 20.90 15.11
C HIS A 143 -14.04 20.06 13.89
N SER A 144 -13.52 18.82 13.76
CA SER A 144 -13.87 17.94 12.65
C SER A 144 -15.35 17.57 12.60
N LYS A 145 -16.03 17.58 13.77
CA LYS A 145 -17.47 17.32 13.85
C LYS A 145 -18.31 18.46 13.30
N ASP A 146 -17.77 19.68 13.31
CA ASP A 146 -18.43 20.89 12.84
C ASP A 146 -18.08 21.20 11.37
N LEU A 147 -17.40 20.28 10.68
CA LEU A 147 -17.09 20.42 9.25
C LEU A 147 -18.37 20.44 8.42
N THR A 148 -18.64 21.60 7.83
CA THR A 148 -19.77 21.85 6.93
C THR A 148 -19.29 22.34 5.58
N LEU A 149 -20.14 22.24 4.56
CA LEU A 149 -19.83 22.77 3.23
C LEU A 149 -19.74 24.30 3.30
N ASN A 150 -18.54 24.85 3.17
CA ASN A 150 -18.32 26.29 3.20
C ASN A 150 -18.69 26.96 1.85
N ALA A 151 -18.23 26.38 0.73
CA ALA A 151 -18.46 26.93 -0.61
C ALA A 151 -18.48 25.81 -1.66
N SER A 152 -19.14 26.07 -2.79
CA SER A 152 -19.16 25.21 -3.97
C SER A 152 -18.92 26.05 -5.22
N GLN A 153 -18.13 25.53 -6.16
CA GLN A 153 -17.80 26.21 -7.40
C GLN A 153 -17.86 25.23 -8.57
N VAL A 154 -18.38 25.70 -9.71
CA VAL A 154 -18.44 24.89 -10.93
C VAL A 154 -17.03 24.77 -11.50
N GLY A 155 -16.46 23.57 -11.39
CA GLY A 155 -15.09 23.32 -11.84
C GLY A 155 -14.99 23.20 -13.35
N ASP A 156 -15.81 22.37 -13.99
CA ASP A 156 -15.79 22.13 -15.43
C ASP A 156 -17.09 21.48 -15.93
N ASP A 157 -17.29 21.40 -17.26
CA ASP A 157 -18.46 20.74 -17.86
C ASP A 157 -18.43 19.22 -17.69
N ARG A 158 -17.23 18.65 -17.61
CA ARG A 158 -17.03 17.22 -17.32
C ARG A 158 -16.69 16.99 -15.84
N PRO A 159 -16.97 15.77 -15.32
CA PRO A 159 -16.64 15.42 -13.95
C PRO A 159 -15.16 15.66 -13.61
N ILE A 160 -14.94 16.19 -12.41
CA ILE A 160 -13.61 16.35 -11.82
C ILE A 160 -13.17 15.01 -11.27
N THR A 161 -11.98 14.53 -11.65
CA THR A 161 -11.44 13.24 -11.22
C THR A 161 -10.54 13.35 -10.00
N THR A 162 -9.86 14.47 -9.82
CA THR A 162 -8.84 14.64 -8.79
C THR A 162 -8.77 16.07 -8.32
N VAL A 163 -8.50 16.25 -7.02
CA VAL A 163 -8.31 17.55 -6.39
C VAL A 163 -7.13 17.46 -5.42
N ARG A 164 -6.23 18.44 -5.46
CA ARG A 164 -5.07 18.52 -4.56
C ARG A 164 -4.80 19.96 -4.13
N TYR A 165 -4.69 20.16 -2.82
CA TYR A 165 -4.13 21.40 -2.26
C TYR A 165 -2.66 21.55 -2.60
N SER A 166 -2.23 22.79 -2.78
CA SER A 166 -0.82 23.15 -2.82
C SER A 166 -0.18 22.93 -1.43
N PRO A 167 1.15 22.69 -1.35
CA PRO A 167 1.83 22.48 -0.07
C PRO A 167 1.73 23.67 0.90
N ASP A 168 1.50 24.88 0.39
CA ASP A 168 1.29 26.10 1.19
C ASP A 168 -0.18 26.33 1.59
N GLY A 169 -1.13 25.55 1.06
CA GLY A 169 -2.56 25.66 1.37
C GLY A 169 -3.29 26.83 0.70
N ASN A 170 -2.59 27.67 -0.06
CA ASN A 170 -3.17 28.85 -0.71
C ASN A 170 -3.94 28.52 -1.98
N PHE A 171 -3.66 27.37 -2.60
CA PHE A 171 -4.24 26.99 -3.87
C PHE A 171 -4.79 25.57 -3.83
N VAL A 172 -5.76 25.33 -4.70
CA VAL A 172 -6.32 24.03 -4.98
C VAL A 172 -6.18 23.77 -6.47
N CYS A 173 -5.69 22.60 -6.85
CA CYS A 173 -5.68 22.15 -8.23
C CYS A 173 -6.76 21.11 -8.43
N SER A 174 -7.50 21.18 -9.55
CA SER A 174 -8.48 20.18 -9.96
C SER A 174 -8.17 19.65 -11.36
N GLY A 175 -8.23 18.34 -11.56
CA GLY A 175 -8.14 17.70 -12.87
C GLY A 175 -9.51 17.21 -13.36
N SER A 176 -9.83 17.45 -14.63
CA SER A 176 -11.11 17.11 -15.25
C SER A 176 -10.99 15.96 -16.26
N LEU A 177 -12.10 15.25 -16.48
CA LEU A 177 -12.26 14.33 -17.61
C LEU A 177 -12.23 15.01 -18.98
N SER A 178 -12.27 16.35 -19.04
CA SER A 178 -12.05 17.12 -20.27
C SER A 178 -10.57 17.24 -20.67
N GLY A 179 -9.64 16.76 -19.83
CA GLY A 179 -8.21 16.96 -20.03
C GLY A 179 -7.69 18.30 -19.52
N VAL A 180 -8.55 19.13 -18.93
CA VAL A 180 -8.17 20.42 -18.38
C VAL A 180 -7.81 20.29 -16.92
N VAL A 181 -6.72 20.95 -16.53
CA VAL A 181 -6.33 21.12 -15.13
C VAL A 181 -6.55 22.59 -14.75
N LYS A 182 -7.23 22.87 -13.65
CA LYS A 182 -7.54 24.23 -13.18
C LYS A 182 -6.93 24.48 -11.82
N VAL A 183 -6.43 25.69 -11.59
CA VAL A 183 -5.89 26.14 -10.31
C VAL A 183 -6.83 27.20 -9.74
N TRP A 184 -7.19 27.00 -8.48
CA TRP A 184 -8.16 27.79 -7.73
C TRP A 184 -7.48 28.39 -6.51
N ASP A 185 -7.89 29.59 -6.13
CA ASP A 185 -7.60 30.12 -4.80
C ASP A 185 -8.35 29.31 -3.72
N SER A 186 -7.69 28.93 -2.63
CA SER A 186 -8.33 28.15 -1.57
C SER A 186 -9.35 28.97 -0.76
N THR A 187 -9.19 30.29 -0.70
CA THR A 187 -10.03 31.17 0.12
C THR A 187 -11.24 31.68 -0.65
N SER A 188 -11.03 32.18 -1.87
CA SER A 188 -12.09 32.76 -2.70
C SER A 188 -12.73 31.76 -3.66
N LEU A 189 -12.13 30.57 -3.85
CA LEU A 189 -12.50 29.61 -4.90
C LEU A 189 -12.50 30.23 -6.32
N ALA A 190 -11.81 31.35 -6.50
CA ALA A 190 -11.64 31.97 -7.81
C ALA A 190 -10.66 31.17 -8.67
N ASN A 191 -10.99 31.00 -9.95
CA ASN A 191 -10.09 30.37 -10.90
C ASN A 191 -8.93 31.32 -11.22
N LYS A 192 -7.69 30.92 -10.89
CA LYS A 192 -6.48 31.68 -11.24
C LYS A 192 -5.81 31.19 -12.51
N ALA A 193 -5.96 29.90 -12.83
CA ALA A 193 -5.31 29.31 -14.00
C ALA A 193 -6.13 28.19 -14.63
N VAL A 194 -6.02 28.12 -15.95
CA VAL A 194 -6.49 26.99 -16.75
C VAL A 194 -5.31 26.42 -17.52
N LEU A 195 -4.80 25.28 -17.06
CA LEU A 195 -3.71 24.55 -17.67
C LEU A 195 -4.30 23.63 -18.75
N ARG A 196 -3.93 23.92 -20.00
CA ARG A 196 -4.32 23.17 -21.20
C ARG A 196 -3.09 22.48 -21.78
N GLY A 197 -3.32 21.41 -22.54
CA GLY A 197 -2.25 20.69 -23.23
C GLY A 197 -2.42 19.17 -23.17
N THR A 198 -3.18 18.66 -22.21
CA THR A 198 -3.58 17.25 -22.21
C THR A 198 -4.75 17.06 -23.18
N LEU A 199 -4.69 16.01 -23.98
CA LEU A 199 -5.69 15.69 -25.00
C LEU A 199 -6.79 14.76 -24.45
N ASP A 200 -6.46 13.90 -23.49
CA ASP A 200 -7.40 13.00 -22.81
C ASP A 200 -7.59 13.34 -21.33
N ARG A 201 -8.48 12.59 -20.68
CA ARG A 201 -8.87 12.75 -19.28
C ARG A 201 -7.69 12.70 -18.31
N ILE A 202 -7.73 13.62 -17.34
CA ILE A 202 -6.78 13.64 -16.23
C ILE A 202 -7.15 12.53 -15.24
N THR A 203 -6.17 11.75 -14.82
CA THR A 203 -6.34 10.67 -13.83
C THR A 203 -5.89 11.10 -12.44
N ALA A 204 -4.76 11.80 -12.36
CA ALA A 204 -4.18 12.26 -11.10
C ALA A 204 -3.39 13.55 -11.31
N VAL A 205 -3.32 14.36 -10.26
CA VAL A 205 -2.51 15.57 -10.21
C VAL A 205 -1.67 15.56 -8.93
N SER A 206 -0.43 16.04 -9.01
CA SER A 206 0.47 16.20 -7.88
C SER A 206 1.25 17.49 -7.97
N TRP A 207 1.27 18.23 -6.88
CA TRP A 207 2.15 19.39 -6.70
C TRP A 207 3.57 18.92 -6.37
N HIS A 208 4.57 19.73 -6.75
CA HIS A 208 5.91 19.60 -6.21
C HIS A 208 5.90 19.87 -4.70
N PRO A 209 6.60 19.07 -3.86
CA PRO A 209 6.53 19.19 -2.40
C PRO A 209 7.03 20.54 -1.87
N GLU A 210 7.91 21.21 -2.61
CA GLU A 210 8.42 22.54 -2.27
C GLU A 210 7.76 23.68 -3.06
N ALA A 211 6.71 23.38 -3.84
CA ALA A 211 5.96 24.43 -4.53
C ALA A 211 5.37 25.40 -3.50
N ARG A 212 5.88 26.63 -3.49
CA ARG A 212 5.41 27.74 -2.67
C ARG A 212 5.31 28.96 -3.57
N PHE A 213 4.17 29.64 -3.52
CA PHE A 213 3.94 30.81 -4.36
C PHE A 213 4.84 32.00 -3.98
N ASP A 214 5.26 32.09 -2.72
CA ASP A 214 6.04 33.21 -2.18
C ASP A 214 7.51 33.21 -2.67
N ARG A 215 8.11 32.03 -2.89
CA ARG A 215 9.52 31.91 -3.33
C ARG A 215 9.62 31.82 -4.85
N ASP A 216 10.71 32.35 -5.40
CA ASP A 216 11.10 32.16 -6.82
C ASP A 216 11.61 30.73 -7.08
N GLY A 217 10.84 29.73 -6.63
CA GLY A 217 11.05 28.33 -6.94
C GLY A 217 10.20 27.91 -8.15
N PRO A 218 10.61 26.85 -8.88
CA PRO A 218 9.82 26.32 -9.97
C PRO A 218 8.50 25.77 -9.42
N MET A 219 7.37 26.36 -9.84
CA MET A 219 6.05 25.85 -9.49
C MET A 219 5.72 24.71 -10.45
N LEU A 220 6.13 23.50 -10.06
CA LEU A 220 5.90 22.32 -10.87
C LEU A 220 4.63 21.60 -10.42
N LEU A 221 3.79 21.29 -11.40
CA LEU A 221 2.63 20.45 -11.26
C LEU A 221 2.76 19.27 -12.22
N ALA A 222 2.64 18.05 -11.71
CA ALA A 222 2.58 16.85 -12.53
C ALA A 222 1.13 16.40 -12.68
N ALA A 223 0.67 16.21 -13.90
CA ALA A 223 -0.64 15.63 -14.21
C ALA A 223 -0.48 14.37 -15.04
N SER A 224 -1.17 13.30 -14.65
CA SER A 224 -1.19 12.04 -15.38
C SER A 224 -2.43 11.96 -16.27
N SER A 225 -2.23 11.60 -17.54
CA SER A 225 -3.26 11.39 -18.55
C SER A 225 -3.57 9.89 -18.73
N ALA A 226 -4.80 9.57 -19.12
CA ALA A 226 -5.17 8.22 -19.52
C ALA A 226 -4.48 7.74 -20.82
N GLU A 227 -3.88 8.65 -21.58
CA GLU A 227 -3.02 8.33 -22.75
C GLU A 227 -1.68 7.69 -22.36
N GLY A 228 -1.38 7.54 -21.07
CA GLY A 228 -0.10 7.04 -20.59
C GLY A 228 1.01 8.12 -20.55
N CYS A 229 0.65 9.38 -20.79
CA CYS A 229 1.56 10.52 -20.67
C CYS A 229 1.43 11.18 -19.29
N VAL A 230 2.56 11.68 -18.78
CA VAL A 230 2.59 12.59 -17.63
C VAL A 230 3.06 13.96 -18.11
N HIS A 231 2.21 14.97 -17.93
CA HIS A 231 2.52 16.35 -18.27
C HIS A 231 3.04 17.07 -17.04
N ILE A 232 4.19 17.74 -17.19
CA ILE A 232 4.72 18.64 -16.18
C ILE A 232 4.39 20.06 -16.62
N TYR A 233 3.66 20.79 -15.78
CA TYR A 233 3.38 22.19 -15.96
C TYR A 233 4.32 23.00 -15.08
N ASP A 234 4.99 23.97 -15.69
CA ASP A 234 5.67 25.06 -15.01
C ASP A 234 4.82 26.32 -15.24
N PHE A 235 4.50 27.03 -14.17
CA PHE A 235 3.80 28.30 -14.28
C PHE A 235 4.48 29.35 -13.39
N LYS A 236 4.80 30.51 -13.98
CA LYS A 236 5.32 31.64 -13.22
C LYS A 236 4.19 32.29 -12.42
N LYS A 237 4.52 33.05 -11.36
CA LYS A 237 3.58 33.90 -10.62
C LYS A 237 2.62 34.55 -11.61
N PHE A 238 1.32 34.40 -11.37
CA PHE A 238 0.28 35.10 -12.14
C PHE A 238 0.64 36.58 -12.07
N ALA A 239 1.21 37.14 -13.14
CA ALA A 239 1.39 38.58 -13.21
C ALA A 239 -0.02 39.17 -13.19
N ASP A 240 -0.27 40.06 -12.25
CA ASP A 240 -1.52 40.79 -12.13
C ASP A 240 -1.88 41.34 -13.52
N GLN A 241 -2.90 40.75 -14.14
CA GLN A 241 -3.52 41.32 -15.32
C GLN A 241 -4.55 42.33 -14.78
N ASP A 242 -4.11 43.58 -14.68
CA ASP A 242 -4.98 44.75 -14.65
C ASP A 242 -5.74 44.91 -15.98
#